data_AF-A0A5C1PYA5-F1
#
_entry.id   AF-A0A5C1PYA5-F1
#
_cell.length_a   1.000
_cell.length_b   1.000
_cell.length_c   1.000
_cell.angle_alpha   90.00
_cell.angle_beta   90.00
_cell.angle_gamma   90.00
#
_symmetry.space_group_name_H-M   'P 1'
#
loop_
_entity.id
_entity.type
_entity.pdbx_description
1 polymer ?
#
loop_
_entity_poly.entity_id
_entity_poly.type
_entity_poly.pdbx_seq_one_letter_code
_entity_poly.pdbx_strand_id
1 'polypeptide(L)'
;MPQLSDTGLQAVASIAARHGFSTEAVTVMLQAVQAGGGTMAQFSHPEFGGSGQWMSGGMLMLGDMFNHGLKARVDGLCHELATLAATRGDLWQSAPAFGGGSAWWPAELGQPAASGAQNQMRYAWFPQARRLALDSGGEVWIYDTLDHQIGGFSQQQGGSGGIAMSSQFGPVDLARLPVVMRGGLPVAPAPAPAPAPAFAPMTQMAPMSPPAVMPTASAGGEDILATIEKLGALLQRGLLTEQEFAAKKAELLARL
;
A
#
# COMPACT_ATOMS: atom_id res chain seq x y z
N MET A 1 9.42 1.79 -6.33
CA MET A 1 10.64 1.16 -6.89
C MET A 1 10.41 -0.34 -6.88
N PRO A 2 10.66 -1.05 -7.99
CA PRO A 2 10.53 -2.51 -8.02
C PRO A 2 11.49 -3.12 -6.99
N GLN A 3 10.98 -4.01 -6.15
CA GLN A 3 11.77 -4.73 -5.15
C GLN A 3 12.44 -5.93 -5.80
N LEU A 4 13.70 -6.19 -5.45
CA LEU A 4 14.39 -7.41 -5.86
C LEU A 4 13.77 -8.61 -5.13
N SER A 5 13.67 -9.75 -5.81
CA SER A 5 13.35 -11.02 -5.14
C SER A 5 14.54 -11.49 -4.28
N ASP A 6 14.34 -12.47 -3.39
CA ASP A 6 15.44 -13.12 -2.66
C ASP A 6 16.54 -13.63 -3.61
N THR A 7 16.12 -14.20 -4.74
CA THR A 7 17.02 -14.66 -5.79
C THR A 7 17.76 -13.51 -6.46
N GLY A 8 17.07 -12.39 -6.73
CA GLY A 8 17.67 -11.17 -7.25
C GLY A 8 18.70 -10.58 -6.29
N LEU A 9 18.38 -10.50 -5.00
CA LEU A 9 19.28 -10.03 -3.95
C LEU A 9 20.55 -10.88 -3.85
N GLN A 10 20.42 -12.22 -3.89
CA GLN A 10 21.58 -13.11 -3.88
C GLN A 10 22.45 -12.97 -5.13
N ALA A 11 21.83 -12.81 -6.31
CA ALA A 11 22.56 -12.60 -7.55
C ALA A 11 23.34 -11.27 -7.53
N VAL A 12 22.69 -10.18 -7.13
CA VAL A 12 23.30 -8.86 -6.97
C VAL A 12 24.44 -8.91 -5.96
N ALA A 13 24.24 -9.53 -4.79
CA ALA A 13 25.28 -9.66 -3.77
C ALA A 13 26.51 -10.44 -4.28
N SER A 14 26.28 -11.50 -5.05
CA SER A 14 27.36 -12.29 -5.66
C SER A 14 28.14 -11.49 -6.70
N ILE A 15 27.46 -10.73 -7.55
CA ILE A 15 28.08 -9.88 -8.57
C ILE A 15 28.84 -8.72 -7.92
N ALA A 16 28.26 -8.09 -6.89
CA ALA A 16 28.88 -7.04 -6.10
C ALA A 16 30.23 -7.49 -5.52
N ALA A 17 30.28 -8.69 -4.93
CA ALA A 17 31.51 -9.27 -4.39
C ALA A 17 32.57 -9.54 -5.49
N ARG A 18 32.16 -9.97 -6.69
CA ARG A 18 33.08 -10.25 -7.81
C ARG A 18 33.72 -8.98 -8.39
N HIS A 19 32.95 -7.91 -8.54
CA HIS A 19 33.41 -6.66 -9.16
C HIS A 19 33.96 -5.63 -8.15
N GLY A 20 33.78 -5.88 -6.86
CA GLY A 20 34.25 -5.01 -5.78
C GLY A 20 33.45 -3.70 -5.70
N PHE A 21 32.13 -3.80 -5.79
CA PHE A 21 31.18 -2.69 -5.62
C PHE A 21 30.20 -3.02 -4.50
N SER A 22 29.53 -2.00 -3.94
CA SER A 22 28.42 -2.25 -3.01
C SER A 22 27.20 -2.89 -3.70
N THR A 23 26.39 -3.60 -2.91
CA THR A 23 25.12 -4.17 -3.37
C THR A 23 24.15 -3.08 -3.86
N GLU A 24 24.18 -1.90 -3.24
CA GLU A 24 23.36 -0.75 -3.65
C GLU A 24 23.75 -0.26 -5.05
N ALA A 25 25.05 -0.08 -5.31
CA ALA A 25 25.56 0.35 -6.61
C ALA A 25 25.17 -0.64 -7.72
N VAL A 26 25.34 -1.93 -7.47
CA VAL A 26 24.97 -2.99 -8.43
C VAL A 26 23.46 -3.03 -8.65
N THR A 27 22.65 -2.78 -7.62
CA THR A 27 21.18 -2.70 -7.75
C THR A 27 20.78 -1.53 -8.65
N VAL A 28 21.37 -0.35 -8.45
CA VAL A 28 21.13 0.83 -9.31
C VAL A 28 21.55 0.54 -10.75
N MET A 29 22.68 -0.13 -10.96
CA MET A 29 23.14 -0.52 -12.28
C MET A 29 22.19 -1.53 -12.96
N LEU A 30 21.74 -2.55 -12.22
CA LEU A 30 20.80 -3.54 -12.74
C LEU A 30 19.48 -2.88 -13.18
N GLN A 31 18.98 -1.92 -12.41
CA GLN A 31 17.80 -1.12 -12.79
C GLN A 31 18.03 -0.33 -14.07
N ALA A 32 19.19 0.34 -14.18
CA ALA A 32 19.53 1.12 -15.36
C ALA A 32 19.64 0.25 -16.62
N VAL A 33 20.27 -0.92 -16.52
CA VAL A 33 20.38 -1.91 -17.60
C VAL A 33 18.99 -2.42 -18.00
N GLN A 34 18.12 -2.68 -17.03
CA GLN A 34 16.76 -3.14 -17.34
C GLN A 34 15.91 -2.05 -18.01
N ALA A 35 16.04 -0.80 -17.56
CA ALA A 35 15.35 0.34 -18.15
C ALA A 35 15.77 0.58 -19.61
N GLY A 36 17.03 0.30 -19.97
CA GLY A 36 17.52 0.32 -21.35
C GLY A 36 17.39 -1.00 -22.10
N GLY A 37 16.52 -1.91 -21.65
CA GLY A 37 16.19 -3.15 -22.36
C GLY A 37 17.36 -4.12 -22.48
N GLY A 38 18.34 -4.06 -21.56
CA GLY A 38 19.52 -4.92 -21.54
C GLY A 38 20.64 -4.52 -22.52
N THR A 39 20.45 -3.48 -23.33
CA THR A 39 21.45 -3.03 -24.31
C THR A 39 22.00 -1.63 -24.04
N MET A 40 21.36 -0.88 -23.16
CA MET A 40 21.79 0.44 -22.73
C MET A 40 21.59 0.58 -21.22
N ALA A 41 22.41 1.37 -20.56
CA ALA A 41 22.20 1.78 -19.18
C ALA A 41 22.63 3.22 -18.98
N GLN A 42 21.82 4.00 -18.27
CA GLN A 42 22.18 5.32 -17.77
C GLN A 42 22.07 5.28 -16.25
N PHE A 43 23.18 5.55 -15.58
CA PHE A 43 23.27 5.44 -14.13
C PHE A 43 24.03 6.64 -13.56
N SER A 44 23.83 6.87 -12.27
CA SER A 44 24.62 7.84 -11.52
C SER A 44 24.87 7.29 -10.13
N HIS A 45 26.13 7.03 -9.80
CA HIS A 45 26.50 6.53 -8.48
C HIS A 45 27.94 6.98 -8.12
N PRO A 46 28.19 7.39 -6.87
CA PRO A 46 29.53 7.83 -6.45
C PRO A 46 30.59 6.75 -6.65
N GLU A 47 30.28 5.47 -6.41
CA GLU A 47 31.23 4.36 -6.63
C GLU A 47 31.58 4.11 -8.10
N PHE A 48 30.77 4.63 -9.04
CA PHE A 48 31.05 4.56 -10.47
C PHE A 48 31.71 5.83 -11.02
N GLY A 49 32.11 6.77 -10.14
CA GLY A 49 32.68 8.05 -10.57
C GLY A 49 31.62 9.06 -11.02
N GLY A 50 30.39 8.94 -10.50
CA GLY A 50 29.28 9.84 -10.79
C GLY A 50 28.36 9.30 -11.87
N SER A 51 28.00 10.14 -12.83
CA SER A 51 27.14 9.76 -13.95
C SER A 51 27.90 8.98 -15.02
N GLY A 52 27.21 8.01 -15.60
CA GLY A 52 27.74 7.22 -16.69
C GLY A 52 26.66 6.66 -17.60
N GLN A 53 27.08 6.32 -18.83
CA GLN A 53 26.26 5.65 -19.82
C GLN A 53 27.02 4.46 -20.37
N TRP A 54 26.33 3.32 -20.46
CA TRP A 54 26.84 2.09 -21.05
C TRP A 54 25.94 1.66 -22.21
N MET A 55 26.55 1.06 -23.23
CA MET A 55 25.87 0.43 -24.36
C MET A 55 26.53 -0.91 -24.68
N SER A 56 25.72 -1.95 -24.86
CA SER A 56 26.17 -3.28 -25.25
C SER A 56 26.81 -3.23 -26.63
N GLY A 57 28.09 -3.59 -26.73
CA GLY A 57 28.88 -3.49 -27.96
C GLY A 57 29.34 -2.08 -28.34
N GLY A 58 29.16 -1.11 -27.45
CA GLY A 58 29.52 0.29 -27.65
C GLY A 58 30.57 0.81 -26.67
N MET A 59 30.48 2.11 -26.37
CA MET A 59 31.42 2.85 -25.51
C MET A 59 30.82 3.08 -24.12
N LEU A 60 31.56 2.72 -23.07
CA LEU A 60 31.28 3.13 -21.70
C LEU A 60 31.78 4.57 -21.45
N MET A 61 30.85 5.49 -21.23
CA MET A 61 31.13 6.85 -20.79
C MET A 61 31.00 6.94 -19.27
N LEU A 62 32.09 7.26 -18.58
CA LEU A 62 32.11 7.62 -17.17
C LEU A 62 32.59 9.08 -17.07
N GLY A 63 32.07 9.83 -16.11
CA GLY A 63 32.56 11.17 -15.80
C GLY A 63 34.06 11.21 -15.46
N ASP A 64 34.58 10.13 -14.87
CA ASP A 64 36.02 9.97 -14.62
C ASP A 64 36.73 9.37 -15.86
N MET A 65 37.29 10.25 -16.70
CA MET A 65 37.95 9.87 -17.95
C MET A 65 39.31 9.18 -17.74
N PHE A 66 39.96 9.38 -16.58
CA PHE A 66 41.34 8.95 -16.33
C PHE A 66 41.42 7.62 -15.56
N ASN A 67 40.33 7.20 -14.92
CA ASN A 67 40.28 5.94 -14.19
C ASN A 67 39.95 4.74 -15.10
N HIS A 68 40.93 4.33 -15.92
CA HIS A 68 40.79 3.19 -16.84
C HIS A 68 40.43 1.87 -16.13
N GLY A 69 40.95 1.65 -14.91
CA GLY A 69 40.63 0.47 -14.10
C GLY A 69 39.17 0.44 -13.65
N LEU A 70 38.63 1.59 -13.23
CA LEU A 70 37.20 1.72 -12.89
C LEU A 70 36.32 1.48 -14.12
N LYS A 71 36.68 2.06 -15.28
CA LYS A 71 35.94 1.83 -16.53
C LYS A 71 35.88 0.35 -16.90
N ALA A 72 36.99 -0.38 -16.81
CA ALA A 72 37.01 -1.81 -17.10
C ALA A 72 36.11 -2.63 -16.15
N ARG A 73 36.14 -2.30 -14.84
CA ARG A 73 35.26 -2.96 -13.86
C ARG A 73 33.78 -2.66 -14.08
N VAL A 74 33.44 -1.41 -14.36
CA VAL A 74 32.05 -1.01 -14.65
C VAL A 74 31.55 -1.63 -15.97
N ASP A 75 32.40 -1.69 -17.00
CA ASP A 75 32.02 -2.33 -18.28
C ASP A 75 31.73 -3.82 -18.11
N GLY A 76 32.60 -4.53 -17.36
CA GLY A 76 32.41 -5.94 -17.03
C GLY A 76 31.14 -6.17 -16.19
N LEU A 77 30.88 -5.29 -15.22
CA LEU A 77 29.66 -5.31 -14.42
C LEU A 77 28.41 -5.19 -15.29
N CYS A 78 28.39 -4.22 -16.21
CA CYS A 78 27.25 -4.01 -17.10
C CYS A 78 26.97 -5.20 -18.01
N HIS A 79 28.01 -5.80 -18.62
CA HIS A 79 27.86 -6.99 -19.44
C HIS A 79 27.27 -8.18 -18.67
N GLU A 80 27.75 -8.39 -17.45
CA GLU A 80 27.26 -9.48 -16.59
C GLU A 80 25.81 -9.26 -16.16
N LEU A 81 25.45 -8.02 -15.79
CA LEU A 81 24.07 -7.65 -15.43
C LEU A 81 23.13 -7.71 -16.64
N ALA A 82 23.57 -7.32 -17.83
CA ALA A 82 22.80 -7.47 -19.06
C ALA A 82 22.52 -8.94 -19.38
N THR A 83 23.54 -9.79 -19.25
CA THR A 83 23.40 -11.25 -19.42
C THR A 83 22.43 -11.81 -18.38
N LEU A 84 22.56 -11.40 -17.12
CA LEU A 84 21.66 -11.81 -16.04
C LEU A 84 20.21 -11.39 -16.34
N ALA A 85 19.99 -10.14 -16.73
CA ALA A 85 18.66 -9.61 -17.06
C ALA A 85 18.04 -10.29 -18.28
N ALA A 86 18.84 -10.71 -19.26
CA ALA A 86 18.37 -11.47 -20.42
C ALA A 86 18.06 -12.93 -20.09
N THR A 87 18.78 -13.53 -19.13
CA THR A 87 18.68 -14.96 -18.81
C THR A 87 17.67 -15.25 -17.70
N ARG A 88 17.43 -14.30 -16.79
CA ARG A 88 16.54 -14.47 -15.64
C ARG A 88 15.36 -13.52 -15.64
N GLY A 89 14.16 -14.08 -15.56
CA GLY A 89 12.90 -13.33 -15.37
C GLY A 89 12.49 -13.16 -13.91
N ASP A 90 13.15 -13.84 -12.98
CA ASP A 90 12.83 -13.92 -11.54
C ASP A 90 13.64 -12.94 -10.66
N LEU A 91 14.40 -12.03 -11.27
CA LEU A 91 15.26 -11.07 -10.54
C LEU A 91 14.45 -10.08 -9.69
N TRP A 92 13.26 -9.74 -10.18
CA TRP A 92 12.37 -8.83 -9.50
C TRP A 92 11.29 -9.63 -8.79
N GLN A 93 10.85 -9.10 -7.67
CA GLN A 93 9.73 -9.66 -6.95
C GLN A 93 8.47 -9.49 -7.81
N SER A 94 8.13 -10.54 -8.55
CA SER A 94 6.85 -10.63 -9.25
C SER A 94 5.76 -10.85 -8.21
N ALA A 95 4.60 -10.23 -8.42
CA ALA A 95 3.42 -10.58 -7.65
C ALA A 95 3.20 -12.11 -7.79
N PRO A 96 2.90 -12.81 -6.69
CA PRO A 96 2.72 -14.25 -6.73
C PRO A 96 1.61 -14.60 -7.72
N ALA A 97 1.93 -15.49 -8.65
CA ALA A 97 0.97 -16.05 -9.57
C ALA A 97 0.04 -16.98 -8.78
N PHE A 98 -1.25 -16.65 -8.72
CA PHE A 98 -2.23 -17.46 -8.00
C PHE A 98 -2.74 -18.59 -8.90
N GLY A 99 -2.34 -19.84 -8.60
CA GLY A 99 -2.94 -21.06 -9.16
C GLY A 99 -2.65 -21.34 -10.65
N GLY A 100 -2.39 -22.60 -10.99
CA GLY A 100 -2.07 -23.07 -12.35
C GLY A 100 -3.26 -23.09 -13.32
N GLY A 101 -3.94 -21.97 -13.54
CA GLY A 101 -5.04 -21.80 -14.50
C GLY A 101 -5.34 -20.33 -14.79
N SER A 102 -6.32 -20.07 -15.66
CA SER A 102 -6.76 -18.72 -16.12
C SER A 102 -7.19 -17.74 -15.01
N ALA A 103 -7.22 -18.18 -13.74
CA ALA A 103 -7.61 -17.37 -12.60
C ALA A 103 -6.39 -16.64 -12.03
N TRP A 104 -6.50 -15.34 -11.81
CA TRP A 104 -5.45 -14.46 -11.26
C TRP A 104 -5.63 -14.19 -9.76
N TRP A 105 -6.52 -14.95 -9.11
CA TRP A 105 -6.85 -14.86 -7.69
C TRP A 105 -6.61 -16.21 -6.99
N PRO A 106 -6.45 -16.25 -5.66
CA PRO A 106 -6.21 -17.50 -4.94
C PRO A 106 -7.29 -18.55 -5.21
N ALA A 107 -6.85 -19.79 -5.49
CA ALA A 107 -7.76 -20.90 -5.78
C ALA A 107 -8.73 -21.20 -4.62
N GLU A 108 -8.36 -20.86 -3.38
CA GLU A 108 -9.21 -20.97 -2.18
C GLU A 108 -10.49 -20.14 -2.26
N LEU A 109 -10.54 -19.07 -3.07
CA LEU A 109 -11.73 -18.24 -3.24
C LEU A 109 -12.80 -18.91 -4.11
N GLY A 110 -12.43 -19.93 -4.89
CA GLY A 110 -13.34 -20.65 -5.78
C GLY A 110 -13.78 -19.81 -6.99
N GLN A 111 -15.05 -19.93 -7.35
CA GLN A 111 -15.64 -19.23 -8.51
C GLN A 111 -16.27 -17.89 -8.10
N PRO A 112 -15.98 -16.80 -8.84
CA PRO A 112 -16.58 -15.50 -8.56
C PRO A 112 -18.05 -15.46 -8.98
N ALA A 113 -18.88 -14.76 -8.20
CA ALA A 113 -20.25 -14.46 -8.58
C ALA A 113 -20.34 -13.31 -9.59
N ALA A 114 -19.37 -12.40 -9.55
CA ALA A 114 -19.22 -11.32 -10.52
C ALA A 114 -17.74 -11.05 -10.77
N SER A 115 -17.36 -10.85 -12.04
CA SER A 115 -16.00 -10.50 -12.43
C SER A 115 -16.00 -9.61 -13.66
N GLY A 116 -15.02 -8.73 -13.77
CA GLY A 116 -14.86 -7.86 -14.93
C GLY A 116 -13.43 -7.36 -15.08
N ALA A 117 -13.07 -6.92 -16.29
CA ALA A 117 -11.76 -6.34 -16.60
C ALA A 117 -11.91 -5.16 -17.55
N GLN A 118 -11.34 -4.01 -17.20
CA GLN A 118 -11.33 -2.81 -18.03
C GLN A 118 -10.21 -1.85 -17.57
N ASN A 119 -9.51 -1.20 -18.52
CA ASN A 119 -8.40 -0.27 -18.28
C ASN A 119 -7.27 -0.83 -17.40
N GLN A 120 -6.79 -2.05 -17.69
CA GLN A 120 -5.76 -2.77 -16.91
C GLN A 120 -6.16 -3.14 -15.47
N MET A 121 -7.37 -2.78 -15.05
CA MET A 121 -7.94 -3.19 -13.78
C MET A 121 -8.90 -4.34 -13.98
N ARG A 122 -8.81 -5.36 -13.13
CA ARG A 122 -9.74 -6.48 -13.12
C ARG A 122 -10.20 -6.77 -11.69
N TYR A 123 -11.44 -7.20 -11.56
CA TYR A 123 -12.04 -7.53 -10.27
C TYR A 123 -12.76 -8.87 -10.33
N ALA A 124 -12.82 -9.53 -9.19
CA ALA A 124 -13.57 -10.76 -8.98
C ALA A 124 -14.15 -10.75 -7.57
N TRP A 125 -15.47 -10.92 -7.46
CA TRP A 125 -16.19 -10.89 -6.19
C TRP A 125 -16.72 -12.27 -5.82
N PHE A 126 -16.47 -12.66 -4.57
CA PHE A 126 -16.73 -13.98 -4.01
C PHE A 126 -17.65 -13.82 -2.78
N PRO A 127 -18.98 -13.87 -2.95
CA PRO A 127 -19.92 -13.71 -1.84
C PRO A 127 -19.75 -14.79 -0.77
N GLN A 128 -19.47 -16.03 -1.18
CA GLN A 128 -19.31 -17.17 -0.26
C GLN A 128 -18.12 -16.98 0.70
N ALA A 129 -17.02 -16.41 0.18
CA ALA A 129 -15.82 -16.13 0.98
C ALA A 129 -15.84 -14.74 1.63
N ARG A 130 -16.81 -13.87 1.27
CA ARG A 130 -16.80 -12.43 1.61
C ARG A 130 -15.50 -11.77 1.17
N ARG A 131 -15.09 -12.05 -0.07
CA ARG A 131 -13.82 -11.55 -0.64
C ARG A 131 -14.05 -10.81 -1.93
N LEU A 132 -13.25 -9.77 -2.14
CA LEU A 132 -13.12 -9.07 -3.40
C LEU A 132 -11.65 -9.10 -3.80
N ALA A 133 -11.34 -9.78 -4.89
CA ALA A 133 -10.02 -9.71 -5.51
C ALA A 133 -10.01 -8.55 -6.51
N LEU A 134 -8.95 -7.76 -6.48
CA LEU A 134 -8.70 -6.65 -7.39
C LEU A 134 -7.27 -6.76 -7.90
N ASP A 135 -7.07 -6.81 -9.21
CA ASP A 135 -5.77 -6.67 -9.83
C ASP A 135 -5.67 -5.32 -10.54
N SER A 136 -4.63 -4.58 -10.19
CA SER A 136 -4.33 -3.26 -10.74
C SER A 136 -2.93 -3.28 -11.33
N GLY A 137 -2.83 -3.59 -12.62
CA GLY A 137 -1.55 -3.58 -13.34
C GLY A 137 -0.55 -4.66 -12.89
N GLY A 138 -1.04 -5.82 -12.42
CA GLY A 138 -0.22 -6.95 -11.99
C GLY A 138 -0.10 -7.10 -10.47
N GLU A 139 -0.58 -6.14 -9.68
CA GLU A 139 -0.65 -6.27 -8.22
C GLU A 139 -2.06 -6.71 -7.80
N VAL A 140 -2.14 -7.89 -7.18
CA VAL A 140 -3.39 -8.47 -6.68
C VAL A 140 -3.61 -8.10 -5.22
N TRP A 141 -4.79 -7.56 -4.94
CA TRP A 141 -5.30 -7.18 -3.64
C TRP A 141 -6.53 -8.02 -3.34
N ILE A 142 -6.64 -8.50 -2.10
CA ILE A 142 -7.85 -9.14 -1.60
C ILE A 142 -8.38 -8.31 -0.46
N TYR A 143 -9.62 -7.86 -0.62
CA TYR A 143 -10.38 -7.13 0.38
C TYR A 143 -11.38 -8.06 1.05
N ASP A 144 -11.62 -7.84 2.34
CA ASP A 144 -12.76 -8.39 3.04
C ASP A 144 -13.98 -7.53 2.72
N THR A 145 -15.01 -8.12 2.11
CA THR A 145 -16.25 -7.39 1.80
C THR A 145 -17.17 -7.28 3.01
N LEU A 146 -16.75 -7.75 4.19
CA LEU A 146 -17.52 -7.75 5.43
C LEU A 146 -18.90 -8.38 5.21
N ASP A 147 -19.97 -7.63 5.46
CA ASP A 147 -21.34 -8.07 5.23
C ASP A 147 -21.95 -7.50 3.94
N HIS A 148 -21.15 -6.79 3.12
CA HIS A 148 -21.63 -6.21 1.87
C HIS A 148 -21.94 -7.30 0.83
N GLN A 149 -23.22 -7.41 0.46
CA GLN A 149 -23.69 -8.18 -0.68
C GLN A 149 -23.69 -7.24 -1.89
N ILE A 150 -22.70 -7.37 -2.77
CA ILE A 150 -22.49 -6.45 -3.89
C ILE A 150 -23.36 -6.88 -5.06
N GLY A 151 -24.38 -6.08 -5.39
CA GLY A 151 -25.30 -6.36 -6.49
C GLY A 151 -24.97 -5.61 -7.78
N GLY A 152 -24.09 -4.59 -7.72
CA GLY A 152 -23.76 -3.76 -8.86
C GLY A 152 -22.29 -3.34 -8.87
N PHE A 153 -21.67 -3.44 -10.05
CA PHE A 153 -20.33 -2.98 -10.34
C PHE A 153 -20.39 -1.98 -11.50
N SER A 154 -19.82 -0.79 -11.31
CA SER A 154 -19.66 0.20 -12.38
C SER A 154 -18.26 0.79 -12.32
N GLN A 155 -17.59 0.89 -13.46
CA GLN A 155 -16.25 1.46 -13.50
C GLN A 155 -16.34 2.97 -13.65
N GLN A 156 -15.67 3.69 -12.75
CA GLN A 156 -15.69 5.14 -12.71
C GLN A 156 -14.76 5.67 -13.81
N GLN A 157 -15.32 6.27 -14.87
CA GLN A 157 -14.57 6.80 -16.03
C GLN A 157 -13.76 8.07 -15.72
N GLY A 158 -13.69 8.49 -14.44
CA GLY A 158 -12.93 9.66 -13.99
C GLY A 158 -11.47 9.32 -13.63
N GLY A 159 -10.61 10.34 -13.61
CA GLY A 159 -9.14 10.22 -13.54
C GLY A 159 -8.51 9.48 -12.35
N SER A 160 -9.30 8.99 -11.39
CA SER A 160 -8.83 8.13 -10.30
C SER A 160 -9.00 6.62 -10.55
N GLY A 161 -9.57 6.21 -11.71
CA GLY A 161 -9.61 4.80 -12.15
C GLY A 161 -10.02 3.83 -11.04
N GLY A 162 -11.30 3.83 -10.67
CA GLY A 162 -11.82 3.00 -9.58
C GLY A 162 -13.07 2.22 -9.98
N ILE A 163 -13.40 1.21 -9.18
CA ILE A 163 -14.67 0.46 -9.32
C ILE A 163 -15.63 0.97 -8.25
N ALA A 164 -16.74 1.54 -8.69
CA ALA A 164 -17.87 1.82 -7.84
C ALA A 164 -18.69 0.54 -7.64
N MET A 165 -18.92 0.20 -6.38
CA MET A 165 -19.67 -0.99 -6.00
C MET A 165 -20.91 -0.54 -5.24
N SER A 166 -22.04 -1.22 -5.44
CA SER A 166 -23.26 -0.97 -4.67
C SER A 166 -23.69 -2.23 -3.94
N SER A 167 -23.96 -2.07 -2.65
CA SER A 167 -24.43 -3.12 -1.75
C SER A 167 -25.83 -2.84 -1.23
N GLN A 168 -26.37 -3.75 -0.42
CA GLN A 168 -27.63 -3.53 0.30
C GLN A 168 -27.60 -2.32 1.24
N PHE A 169 -26.41 -1.86 1.62
CA PHE A 169 -26.19 -0.67 2.47
C PHE A 169 -25.90 0.60 1.66
N GLY A 170 -25.98 0.55 0.33
CA GLY A 170 -25.62 1.65 -0.56
C GLY A 170 -24.22 1.51 -1.15
N PRO A 171 -23.61 2.61 -1.64
CA PRO A 171 -22.31 2.56 -2.31
C PRO A 171 -21.20 2.11 -1.36
N VAL A 172 -20.35 1.21 -1.84
CA VAL A 172 -19.21 0.65 -1.10
C VAL A 172 -17.94 1.33 -1.59
N ASP A 173 -17.24 1.97 -0.65
CA ASP A 173 -15.93 2.58 -0.91
C ASP A 173 -14.83 1.55 -0.64
N LEU A 174 -13.97 1.34 -1.64
CA LEU A 174 -12.88 0.36 -1.57
C LEU A 174 -11.86 0.69 -0.48
N ALA A 175 -11.65 1.97 -0.14
CA ALA A 175 -10.74 2.39 0.92
C ALA A 175 -11.25 2.06 2.34
N ARG A 176 -12.54 1.75 2.48
CA ARG A 176 -13.14 1.33 3.76
C ARG A 176 -13.11 -0.18 3.97
N LEU A 177 -12.81 -0.96 2.93
CA LEU A 177 -12.74 -2.41 3.05
C LEU A 177 -11.38 -2.82 3.64
N PRO A 178 -11.36 -3.73 4.64
CA PRO A 178 -10.12 -4.27 5.16
C PRO A 178 -9.36 -5.02 4.07
N VAL A 179 -8.05 -4.78 3.98
CA VAL A 179 -7.17 -5.54 3.09
C VAL A 179 -6.74 -6.82 3.82
N VAL A 180 -7.07 -7.98 3.23
CA VAL A 180 -6.70 -9.31 3.73
C VAL A 180 -5.37 -9.75 3.11
N MET A 181 -5.10 -9.36 1.87
CA MET A 181 -3.90 -9.76 1.15
C MET A 181 -3.47 -8.68 0.18
N ARG A 182 -2.16 -8.44 0.07
CA ARG A 182 -1.58 -7.49 -0.88
C ARG A 182 -0.35 -8.12 -1.52
N GLY A 183 -0.30 -8.17 -2.85
CA GLY A 183 0.83 -8.78 -3.57
C GLY A 183 1.07 -10.23 -3.14
N GLY A 184 -0.01 -10.95 -2.80
CA GLY A 184 -0.04 -12.31 -2.25
C GLY A 184 0.70 -12.60 -0.96
N LEU A 185 1.05 -11.55 -0.21
CA LEU A 185 1.35 -11.68 1.21
C LEU A 185 0.06 -11.40 1.99
N PRO A 186 -0.33 -12.28 2.95
CA PRO A 186 -1.44 -12.00 3.83
C PRO A 186 -1.10 -10.77 4.69
N VAL A 187 -1.96 -9.76 4.63
CA VAL A 187 -1.88 -8.61 5.53
C VAL A 187 -2.67 -9.02 6.76
N ALA A 188 -1.97 -9.22 7.88
CA ALA A 188 -2.65 -9.46 9.15
C ALA A 188 -3.62 -8.31 9.41
N PRO A 189 -4.89 -8.58 9.78
CA PRO A 189 -5.81 -7.52 10.15
C PRO A 189 -5.11 -6.67 11.22
N ALA A 190 -5.10 -5.35 11.02
CA ALA A 190 -4.52 -4.43 12.00
C ALA A 190 -5.08 -4.82 13.38
N PRO A 191 -4.24 -5.04 14.39
CA PRO A 191 -4.72 -5.43 15.70
C PRO A 191 -5.77 -4.41 16.13
N ALA A 192 -6.99 -4.89 16.43
CA ALA A 192 -8.00 -4.03 17.03
C ALA A 192 -7.32 -3.34 18.24
N PRO A 193 -7.47 -2.02 18.40
CA PRO A 193 -6.91 -1.34 19.56
C PRO A 193 -7.37 -2.12 20.79
N ALA A 194 -6.41 -2.65 21.55
CA ALA A 194 -6.70 -3.43 22.74
C ALA A 194 -7.66 -2.62 23.62
N PRO A 195 -8.72 -3.23 24.20
CA PRO A 195 -9.53 -2.52 25.17
C PRO A 195 -8.59 -1.93 26.22
N ALA A 196 -8.67 -0.61 26.41
CA ALA A 196 -7.86 0.09 27.38
C ALA A 196 -7.92 -0.66 28.72
N PRO A 197 -6.80 -0.80 29.44
CA PRO A 197 -6.79 -1.55 30.69
C PRO A 197 -7.85 -0.96 31.61
N ALA A 198 -8.86 -1.78 31.95
CA ALA A 198 -9.81 -1.45 32.98
C ALA A 198 -8.99 -1.20 34.26
N PHE A 199 -8.97 0.04 34.72
CA PHE A 199 -8.40 0.39 36.01
C PHE A 199 -8.98 -0.55 37.06
N ALA A 200 -8.11 -1.28 37.76
CA ALA A 200 -8.49 -2.18 38.83
C ALA A 200 -9.32 -1.44 39.88
N PRO A 201 -10.41 -2.03 40.40
CA PRO A 201 -11.23 -1.40 41.42
C PRO A 201 -10.43 -1.36 42.73
N MET A 202 -10.14 -0.15 43.20
CA MET A 202 -9.56 0.07 44.52
C MET A 202 -10.59 -0.35 45.58
N THR A 203 -10.15 -1.16 46.53
CA THR A 203 -10.94 -1.78 47.59
C THR A 203 -11.74 -0.75 48.38
N GLN A 204 -13.06 -0.92 48.34
CA GLN A 204 -14.06 -0.10 49.03
C GLN A 204 -14.11 -0.50 50.52
N MET A 205 -13.89 0.44 51.45
CA MET A 205 -14.35 0.32 52.83
C MET A 205 -15.79 0.87 52.91
N ALA A 206 -16.70 0.00 53.34
CA ALA A 206 -18.09 0.28 53.70
C ALA A 206 -18.16 1.06 55.05
N PRO A 207 -19.28 1.70 55.48
CA PRO A 207 -20.62 1.12 55.38
C PRO A 207 -21.85 2.03 55.15
N MET A 208 -22.94 1.32 54.85
CA MET A 208 -24.38 1.60 55.07
C MET A 208 -25.26 1.85 53.83
N SER A 209 -26.33 1.04 53.76
CA SER A 209 -27.37 0.93 52.72
C SER A 209 -28.63 1.76 53.09
N PRO A 210 -29.75 1.70 52.33
CA PRO A 210 -30.08 2.33 51.05
C PRO A 210 -31.33 3.27 51.18
N PRO A 211 -31.90 3.86 50.11
CA PRO A 211 -32.88 3.13 49.30
C PRO A 211 -32.81 3.41 47.79
N ALA A 212 -33.56 2.58 47.06
CA ALA A 212 -33.68 2.48 45.62
C ALA A 212 -34.22 3.74 44.91
N VAL A 213 -33.79 3.95 43.67
CA VAL A 213 -34.65 4.24 42.50
C VAL A 213 -33.85 4.05 41.20
N MET A 214 -34.38 3.23 40.29
CA MET A 214 -34.15 3.34 38.84
C MET A 214 -35.24 4.28 38.27
N PRO A 215 -35.28 4.56 36.96
CA PRO A 215 -34.26 5.12 36.07
C PRO A 215 -34.82 6.35 35.31
N THR A 216 -34.01 7.34 34.92
CA THR A 216 -34.47 8.27 33.85
C THR A 216 -33.36 9.01 33.10
N ALA A 217 -33.42 8.77 31.78
CA ALA A 217 -33.07 9.57 30.61
C ALA A 217 -32.45 10.99 30.70
N SER A 218 -31.68 11.24 29.62
CA SER A 218 -31.46 12.52 28.93
C SER A 218 -30.32 13.41 29.41
N ALA A 219 -29.17 13.30 28.74
CA ALA A 219 -28.16 14.34 28.68
C ALA A 219 -27.69 14.53 27.23
N GLY A 220 -28.58 14.98 26.35
CA GLY A 220 -28.22 15.39 24.99
C GLY A 220 -27.77 16.84 24.88
N GLY A 221 -28.11 17.68 25.87
CA GLY A 221 -27.84 19.12 25.85
C GLY A 221 -26.46 19.52 26.41
N GLU A 222 -25.94 18.80 27.41
CA GLU A 222 -24.63 19.09 28.00
C GLU A 222 -23.46 18.75 27.06
N ASP A 223 -23.59 17.71 26.24
CA ASP A 223 -22.60 17.35 25.21
C ASP A 223 -22.50 18.39 24.09
N ILE A 224 -23.60 19.08 23.76
CA ILE A 224 -23.62 20.10 22.70
C ILE A 224 -22.86 21.34 23.15
N LEU A 225 -23.06 21.80 24.39
CA LEU A 225 -22.33 22.94 24.96
C LEU A 225 -20.84 22.62 25.12
N ALA A 226 -20.50 21.41 25.58
CA ALA A 226 -19.11 20.95 25.65
C ALA A 226 -18.42 20.86 24.27
N THR A 227 -19.19 20.51 23.23
CA THR A 227 -18.69 20.48 21.84
C THR A 227 -18.43 21.88 21.29
N ILE A 228 -19.29 22.85 21.62
CA ILE A 228 -19.07 24.27 21.23
C ILE A 228 -17.80 24.82 21.88
N GLU A 229 -17.50 24.44 23.13
CA GLU A 229 -16.27 24.88 23.82
C GLU A 229 -15.00 24.28 23.18
N LYS A 230 -15.03 23.00 22.79
CA LYS A 230 -13.93 22.35 22.04
C LYS A 230 -13.71 22.98 20.67
N LEU A 231 -14.78 23.36 19.97
CA LEU A 231 -14.68 24.06 18.69
C LEU A 231 -14.00 25.44 18.87
N GLY A 232 -14.25 26.13 19.98
CA GLY A 232 -13.60 27.40 20.31
C GLY A 232 -12.10 27.26 20.56
N ALA A 233 -11.70 26.19 21.25
CA ALA A 233 -10.29 25.86 21.45
C ALA A 233 -9.55 25.53 20.14
N LEU A 234 -10.23 24.92 19.16
CA LEU A 234 -9.64 24.63 17.85
C LEU A 234 -9.47 25.90 16.98
N LEU A 235 -10.41 26.84 17.07
CA LEU A 235 -10.28 28.17 16.43
C LEU A 235 -9.10 28.95 17.01
N GLN A 236 -8.93 28.97 18.34
CA GLN A 236 -7.79 29.63 18.98
C GLN A 236 -6.44 29.01 18.62
N ARG A 237 -6.43 27.73 18.23
CA ARG A 237 -5.23 27.05 17.73
C ARG A 237 -4.99 27.25 16.23
N GLY A 238 -5.84 28.03 15.55
CA GLY A 238 -5.74 28.32 14.12
C GLY A 238 -6.05 27.13 13.22
N LEU A 239 -6.68 26.08 13.75
CA LEU A 239 -6.99 24.84 13.03
C LEU A 239 -8.35 24.92 12.31
N LEU A 240 -9.17 25.90 12.67
CA LEU A 240 -10.43 26.23 11.99
C LEU A 240 -10.45 27.71 11.64
N THR A 241 -11.16 28.06 10.57
CA THR A 241 -11.45 29.45 10.24
C THR A 241 -12.65 29.98 11.06
N GLU A 242 -12.72 31.29 11.27
CA GLU A 242 -13.83 31.92 12.01
C GLU A 242 -15.20 31.62 11.38
N GLN A 243 -15.24 31.50 10.06
CA GLN A 243 -16.46 31.22 9.29
C GLN A 243 -16.97 29.78 9.53
N GLU A 244 -16.07 28.80 9.56
CA GLU A 244 -16.41 27.39 9.84
C GLU A 244 -16.86 27.19 11.29
N PHE A 245 -16.21 27.88 12.23
CA PHE A 245 -16.62 27.88 13.63
C PHE A 245 -18.03 28.47 13.81
N ALA A 246 -18.31 29.63 13.19
CA ALA A 246 -19.61 30.29 13.29
C ALA A 246 -20.74 29.43 12.70
N ALA A 247 -20.50 28.78 11.56
CA ALA A 247 -21.48 27.90 10.93
C ALA A 247 -21.80 26.66 11.81
N LYS A 248 -20.77 26.01 12.36
CA LYS A 248 -20.96 24.83 13.22
C LYS A 248 -21.55 25.16 14.58
N LYS A 249 -21.19 26.30 15.17
CA LYS A 249 -21.79 26.77 16.43
C LYS A 249 -23.29 27.06 16.26
N ALA A 250 -23.69 27.68 15.15
CA ALA A 250 -25.10 27.95 14.87
C ALA A 250 -25.92 26.67 14.67
N GLU A 251 -25.38 25.68 13.96
CA GLU A 251 -25.99 24.37 13.76
C GLU A 251 -26.17 23.61 15.09
N LEU A 252 -25.16 23.65 15.96
CA LEU A 252 -25.19 23.00 17.27
C LEU A 252 -26.15 23.69 18.25
N LEU A 253 -26.19 25.02 18.27
CA LEU A 253 -27.15 25.77 19.08
C LEU A 253 -28.60 25.60 18.61
N ALA A 254 -28.83 25.42 17.31
CA ALA A 254 -30.16 25.14 16.76
C ALA A 254 -30.69 23.74 17.09
N ARG A 255 -29.83 22.88 17.65
CA ARG A 255 -30.12 21.48 18.01
C ARG A 255 -30.27 21.29 19.52
N LEU A 256 -30.11 22.36 20.28
CA LEU A 256 -30.48 22.50 21.69
C LEU A 256 -31.97 22.88 21.80
#